data_AF-A0A350C0P3-F1
#
_entry.id   AF-A0A350C0P3-F1
#
_cell.length_a   1.000
_cell.length_b   1.000
_cell.length_c   1.000
_cell.angle_alpha   90.00
_cell.angle_beta   90.00
_cell.angle_gamma   90.00
#
_symmetry.space_group_name_H-M   'P 1'
#
loop_
_entity.id
_entity.type
_entity.pdbx_description
1 polymer ?
#
loop_
_entity_poly.entity_id
_entity_poly.type
_entity_poly.pdbx_seq_one_letter_code
_entity_poly.pdbx_strand_id
1 'polypeptide(L)'
;SVFDKSDDGKADTLYLYGNDKGDRITVELNGEKAVGRFIFNGFMPYLVRTADEGYYIYVLCSLDNDYEQIAVYDICEETPVFLGVVSNTGFMWDNSEDDVSMRILPGAPEAFYLTTDINLLSTYSGVRPYKTGSDGMPEPLDDWYLVHGDIELTVLTPFVADVINEKTGRVKEEGVDIEEGTKLKIFRTDAKSIVDLKTEDDEIIRIEVDTVSGGWPQTIDGTRIEKLFDGIRFAG
;
A
#
# COMPACT_ATOMS: atom_id res chain seq x y z
N SER A 1 -12.87 14.60 26.27
CA SER A 1 -14.18 14.43 25.63
C SER A 1 -14.64 13.02 25.90
N VAL A 2 -15.94 12.83 26.06
CA VAL A 2 -16.56 11.51 26.10
C VAL A 2 -16.88 11.14 24.66
N PHE A 3 -16.66 9.88 24.26
CA PHE A 3 -17.14 9.40 22.96
C PHE A 3 -18.67 9.23 23.06
N ASP A 4 -19.40 9.97 22.26
CA ASP A 4 -20.86 9.93 22.12
C ASP A 4 -21.14 10.05 20.62
N LYS A 5 -21.33 8.90 19.97
CA LYS A 5 -21.59 8.75 18.54
C LYS A 5 -23.01 9.20 18.20
N SER A 6 -23.94 9.01 19.13
CA SER A 6 -25.37 9.30 18.93
C SER A 6 -25.77 10.75 19.21
N ASP A 7 -24.87 11.53 19.83
CA ASP A 7 -25.12 12.90 20.31
C ASP A 7 -26.32 12.96 21.27
N ASP A 8 -26.55 11.90 22.05
CA ASP A 8 -27.67 11.80 22.99
C ASP A 8 -27.31 12.27 24.42
N GLY A 9 -26.06 12.71 24.61
CA GLY A 9 -25.50 13.17 25.87
C GLY A 9 -25.04 12.04 26.80
N LYS A 10 -25.08 10.78 26.38
CA LYS A 10 -24.56 9.63 27.13
C LYS A 10 -23.24 9.16 26.52
N ALA A 11 -22.37 8.67 27.41
CA ALA A 11 -21.13 8.06 26.99
C ALA A 11 -21.38 6.73 26.28
N ASP A 12 -20.94 6.62 25.04
CA ASP A 12 -20.75 5.33 24.39
C ASP A 12 -19.50 4.65 24.94
N THR A 13 -19.58 3.33 25.06
CA THR A 13 -18.45 2.51 25.46
C THR A 13 -17.91 1.76 24.26
N LEU A 14 -16.67 2.07 23.89
CA LEU A 14 -15.98 1.45 22.77
C LEU A 14 -14.70 0.75 23.28
N TYR A 15 -14.61 -0.56 23.05
CA TYR A 15 -13.42 -1.35 23.34
C TYR A 15 -12.88 -2.01 22.08
N LEU A 16 -11.57 -2.12 22.01
CA LEU A 16 -10.89 -2.98 21.05
C LEU A 16 -9.88 -3.84 21.80
N TYR A 17 -9.92 -5.16 21.56
CA TYR A 17 -8.99 -6.09 22.18
C TYR A 17 -8.66 -7.27 21.26
N GLY A 18 -7.40 -7.70 21.30
CA GLY A 18 -6.92 -8.93 20.67
C GLY A 18 -6.93 -10.10 21.64
N ASN A 19 -6.76 -11.32 21.14
CA ASN A 19 -6.45 -12.48 21.98
C ASN A 19 -4.95 -12.76 22.04
N ASP A 20 -4.52 -13.52 23.05
CA ASP A 20 -3.11 -13.89 23.26
C ASP A 20 -2.49 -14.69 22.11
N LYS A 21 -3.32 -15.30 21.25
CA LYS A 21 -2.85 -16.06 20.09
C LYS A 21 -2.49 -15.19 18.89
N GLY A 22 -2.87 -13.90 18.89
CA GLY A 22 -2.65 -13.02 17.74
C GLY A 22 -3.44 -13.43 16.49
N ASP A 23 -4.63 -14.05 16.64
CA ASP A 23 -5.43 -14.54 15.50
C ASP A 23 -6.86 -13.96 15.45
N ARG A 24 -7.19 -13.08 16.39
CA ARG A 24 -8.50 -12.45 16.53
C ARG A 24 -8.44 -11.08 17.18
N ILE A 25 -9.09 -10.09 16.56
CA ILE A 25 -9.40 -8.79 17.14
C ILE A 25 -10.92 -8.65 17.30
N THR A 26 -11.37 -8.09 18.42
CA THR A 26 -12.78 -7.81 18.70
C THR A 26 -12.97 -6.32 18.91
N VAL A 27 -13.95 -5.75 18.20
CA VAL A 27 -14.48 -4.40 18.45
C VAL A 27 -15.81 -4.57 19.17
N GLU A 28 -15.96 -3.89 20.30
CA GLU A 28 -17.16 -3.92 21.13
C GLU A 28 -17.69 -2.51 21.34
N LEU A 29 -18.92 -2.25 20.88
CA LEU A 29 -19.63 -0.98 21.02
C LEU A 29 -20.87 -1.22 21.86
N ASN A 30 -20.96 -0.61 23.04
CA ASN A 30 -22.11 -0.72 23.94
C ASN A 30 -22.55 -2.17 24.26
N GLY A 31 -21.60 -3.11 24.24
CA GLY A 31 -21.84 -4.54 24.49
C GLY A 31 -22.04 -5.39 23.24
N GLU A 32 -22.33 -4.77 22.09
CA GLU A 32 -22.42 -5.44 20.79
C GLU A 32 -21.04 -5.62 20.17
N LYS A 33 -20.80 -6.73 19.45
CA LYS A 33 -19.44 -7.17 19.08
C LYS A 33 -19.28 -7.54 17.62
N ALA A 34 -18.16 -7.11 17.06
CA ALA A 34 -17.63 -7.57 15.78
C ALA A 34 -16.32 -8.30 16.01
N VAL A 35 -16.13 -9.43 15.32
CA VAL A 35 -14.93 -10.26 15.46
C VAL A 35 -14.26 -10.42 14.11
N GLY A 36 -13.08 -9.83 13.96
CA GLY A 36 -12.18 -10.11 12.86
C GLY A 36 -11.23 -11.25 13.20
N ARG A 37 -10.98 -12.15 12.24
CA ARG A 37 -10.08 -13.30 12.38
C ARG A 37 -8.99 -13.23 11.33
N PHE A 38 -7.78 -12.89 11.77
CA PHE A 38 -6.60 -12.71 10.95
C PHE A 38 -5.37 -12.71 11.87
N ILE A 39 -4.20 -13.03 11.32
CA ILE A 39 -2.95 -13.09 12.08
C ILE A 39 -2.44 -11.67 12.34
N PHE A 40 -1.91 -11.41 13.54
CA PHE A 40 -1.19 -10.19 13.89
C PHE A 40 -0.24 -10.46 15.07
N ASN A 41 0.86 -9.72 15.14
CA ASN A 41 1.80 -9.73 16.26
C ASN A 41 1.54 -8.57 17.23
N GLY A 42 1.09 -7.43 16.69
CA GLY A 42 0.69 -6.25 17.45
C GLY A 42 -0.36 -5.48 16.68
N PHE A 43 -1.05 -4.56 17.36
CA PHE A 43 -2.05 -3.72 16.72
C PHE A 43 -2.13 -2.32 17.33
N MET A 44 -2.55 -1.36 16.52
CA MET A 44 -2.84 0.01 16.94
C MET A 44 -4.14 0.50 16.29
N PRO A 45 -5.16 0.85 17.08
CA PRO A 45 -6.45 1.29 16.55
C PRO A 45 -6.50 2.79 16.27
N TYR A 46 -7.26 3.16 15.24
CA TYR A 46 -7.53 4.53 14.83
C TYR A 46 -9.03 4.69 14.59
N LEU A 47 -9.64 5.67 15.27
CA LEU A 47 -10.99 6.09 14.97
C LEU A 47 -10.97 6.99 13.74
N VAL A 48 -11.68 6.59 12.69
CA VAL A 48 -11.85 7.34 11.46
C VAL A 48 -13.28 7.83 11.40
N ARG A 49 -13.47 9.15 11.32
CA ARG A 49 -14.79 9.79 11.16
C ARG A 49 -14.85 10.52 9.84
N THR A 50 -15.69 10.08 8.92
CA THR A 50 -15.90 10.73 7.62
C THR A 50 -16.81 11.96 7.73
N ALA A 51 -16.80 12.82 6.71
CA ALA A 51 -17.57 14.07 6.69
C ALA A 51 -19.09 13.85 6.68
N ASP A 52 -19.54 12.71 6.15
CA ASP A 52 -20.93 12.23 6.17
C ASP A 52 -21.30 11.46 7.45
N GLU A 53 -20.50 11.65 8.51
CA GLU A 53 -20.72 11.06 9.84
C GLU A 53 -20.62 9.53 9.88
N GLY A 54 -19.93 8.93 8.91
CA GLY A 54 -19.48 7.54 9.02
C GLY A 54 -18.41 7.40 10.10
N TYR A 55 -18.49 6.31 10.88
CA TYR A 55 -17.55 5.98 11.93
C TYR A 55 -16.96 4.60 11.69
N TYR A 56 -15.63 4.54 11.56
CA TYR A 56 -14.88 3.31 11.30
C TYR A 56 -13.71 3.19 12.26
N ILE A 57 -13.27 1.96 12.51
CA ILE A 57 -12.03 1.66 13.21
C ILE A 57 -11.05 1.03 12.23
N TYR A 58 -9.99 1.76 11.93
CA TYR A 58 -8.85 1.22 11.19
C TYR A 58 -7.84 0.70 12.20
N VAL A 59 -7.44 -0.55 12.05
CA VAL A 59 -6.51 -1.20 12.95
C VAL A 59 -5.25 -1.53 12.16
N LEU A 60 -4.18 -0.79 12.41
CA LEU A 60 -2.87 -1.15 11.89
C LEU A 60 -2.39 -2.38 12.64
N CYS A 61 -2.08 -3.45 11.93
CA CYS A 61 -1.56 -4.69 12.48
C CYS A 61 -0.16 -4.95 11.95
N SER A 62 0.78 -5.28 12.83
CA SER A 62 2.08 -5.80 12.43
C SER A 62 2.02 -7.32 12.25
N LEU A 63 2.83 -7.82 11.33
CA LEU A 63 3.02 -9.23 11.01
C LEU A 63 4.50 -9.60 11.20
N ASP A 64 4.86 -10.82 10.84
CA ASP A 64 6.27 -11.23 10.77
C ASP A 64 6.99 -10.47 9.64
N ASN A 65 8.32 -10.37 9.72
CA ASN A 65 9.19 -9.71 8.73
C ASN A 65 8.78 -8.25 8.43
N ASP A 66 8.33 -7.52 9.46
CA ASP A 66 7.92 -6.11 9.40
C ASP A 66 6.78 -5.79 8.42
N TYR A 67 6.09 -6.82 7.90
CA TYR A 67 4.89 -6.63 7.10
C TYR A 67 3.77 -6.00 7.94
N GLU A 68 2.96 -5.18 7.28
CA GLU A 68 1.79 -4.54 7.89
C GLU A 68 0.51 -4.91 7.14
N GLN A 69 -0.62 -4.80 7.84
CA GLN A 69 -1.94 -4.88 7.24
C GLN A 69 -2.91 -3.96 7.99
N ILE A 70 -3.98 -3.55 7.32
CA ILE A 70 -5.03 -2.73 7.93
C ILE A 70 -6.31 -3.55 8.02
N ALA A 71 -6.78 -3.81 9.23
CA ALA A 71 -8.11 -4.38 9.47
C ALA A 71 -9.12 -3.27 9.69
N VAL A 72 -10.33 -3.42 9.14
CA VAL A 72 -11.35 -2.36 9.15
C VAL A 72 -12.64 -2.87 9.79
N TYR A 73 -13.19 -2.04 10.67
CA TYR A 73 -14.50 -2.26 11.29
C TYR A 73 -15.41 -1.06 11.06
N ASP A 74 -16.66 -1.33 10.72
CA ASP A 74 -17.75 -0.37 10.69
C ASP A 74 -18.40 -0.29 12.06
N ILE A 75 -18.56 0.92 12.60
CA ILE A 75 -19.25 1.19 13.87
C ILE A 75 -20.35 2.25 13.70
N CYS A 76 -20.83 2.46 12.47
CA CYS A 76 -21.90 3.42 12.16
C CYS A 76 -23.21 3.03 12.84
N GLU A 77 -23.54 1.73 12.84
CA GLU A 77 -24.75 1.17 13.44
C GLU A 77 -24.54 0.75 14.90
N GLU A 78 -25.61 0.32 15.58
CA GLU A 78 -25.55 -0.19 16.96
C GLU A 78 -24.66 -1.44 17.08
N THR A 79 -24.75 -2.34 16.11
CA THR A 79 -23.92 -3.55 16.03
C THR A 79 -22.74 -3.29 15.10
N PRO A 80 -21.49 -3.35 15.59
CA PRO A 80 -20.32 -3.18 14.74
C PRO A 80 -20.18 -4.34 13.75
N VAL A 81 -19.50 -4.10 12.62
CA VAL A 81 -19.25 -5.08 11.56
C VAL A 81 -17.77 -5.12 11.20
N PHE A 82 -17.21 -6.32 11.05
CA PHE A 82 -15.87 -6.48 10.48
C PHE A 82 -15.94 -6.47 8.95
N LEU A 83 -15.26 -5.52 8.32
CA LEU A 83 -15.35 -5.29 6.87
C LEU A 83 -14.28 -6.06 6.10
N GLY A 84 -13.08 -6.20 6.66
CA GLY A 84 -12.01 -6.96 6.02
C GLY A 84 -10.60 -6.53 6.42
N VAL A 85 -9.63 -7.04 5.66
CA VAL A 85 -8.21 -6.71 5.81
C VAL A 85 -7.66 -6.26 4.46
N VAL A 86 -6.86 -5.20 4.47
CA VAL A 86 -5.97 -4.81 3.38
C VAL A 86 -4.57 -5.28 3.74
N SER A 87 -4.11 -6.36 3.09
CA SER A 87 -2.82 -7.00 3.37
C SER A 87 -1.63 -6.24 2.78
N ASN A 88 -0.44 -6.49 3.33
CA ASN A 88 0.84 -5.89 2.90
C ASN A 88 0.77 -4.37 2.78
N THR A 89 -0.01 -3.74 3.65
CA THR A 89 -0.36 -2.33 3.56
C THR A 89 -0.40 -1.73 4.96
N GLY A 90 0.26 -0.59 5.11
CA GLY A 90 0.36 0.14 6.37
C GLY A 90 0.27 1.64 6.18
N PHE A 91 0.38 2.38 7.28
CA PHE A 91 0.46 3.83 7.22
C PHE A 91 1.88 4.28 6.86
N MET A 92 1.96 5.35 6.07
CA MET A 92 3.23 5.84 5.54
C MET A 92 4.24 6.17 6.65
N TRP A 93 5.46 5.71 6.45
CA TRP A 93 6.63 6.11 7.21
C TRP A 93 7.30 7.30 6.54
N ASP A 94 7.68 8.29 7.33
CA ASP A 94 8.51 9.41 6.92
C ASP A 94 9.78 9.38 7.78
N ASN A 95 10.93 9.18 7.13
CA ASN A 95 12.22 9.19 7.78
C ASN A 95 12.87 10.54 7.48
N SER A 96 13.02 11.38 8.49
CA SER A 96 13.75 12.64 8.34
C SER A 96 15.26 12.42 8.39
N GLU A 97 16.03 13.37 7.86
CA GLU A 97 17.51 13.35 7.87
C GLU A 97 18.12 13.27 9.29
N ASP A 98 17.34 13.57 10.33
CA ASP A 98 17.77 13.59 11.74
C ASP A 98 17.58 12.25 12.48
N ASP A 99 17.47 11.13 11.75
CA ASP A 99 17.29 9.78 12.31
C ASP A 99 15.97 9.65 13.11
N VAL A 100 14.96 10.45 12.74
CA VAL A 100 13.61 10.40 13.30
C VAL A 100 12.68 9.71 12.30
N SER A 101 12.20 8.54 12.68
CA SER A 101 11.11 7.86 11.96
C SER A 101 9.76 8.29 12.51
N MET A 102 8.94 8.87 11.66
CA MET A 102 7.57 9.25 11.95
C MET A 102 6.60 8.40 11.15
N ARG A 103 5.43 8.11 11.73
CA ARG A 103 4.32 7.53 11.00
C ARG A 103 3.28 8.61 10.72
N ILE A 104 2.91 8.75 9.46
CA ILE A 104 1.87 9.69 9.03
C ILE A 104 0.52 9.02 9.23
N LEU A 105 -0.22 9.52 10.21
CA LEU A 105 -1.53 8.97 10.57
C LEU A 105 -2.60 9.44 9.57
N PRO A 106 -3.67 8.66 9.35
CA PRO A 106 -4.77 9.03 8.46
C PRO A 106 -5.66 10.11 9.11
N GLY A 107 -5.14 11.33 9.22
CA GLY A 107 -5.83 12.45 9.88
C GLY A 107 -7.00 13.03 9.09
N ALA A 108 -7.11 12.68 7.80
CA ALA A 108 -8.14 13.14 6.88
C ALA A 108 -8.72 11.93 6.12
N PRO A 109 -9.91 11.43 6.48
CA PRO A 109 -10.54 10.28 5.81
C PRO A 109 -10.72 10.47 4.30
N GLU A 110 -10.84 11.70 3.81
CA GLU A 110 -10.98 12.02 2.40
C GLU A 110 -9.66 11.98 1.61
N ALA A 111 -8.52 11.99 2.29
CA ALA A 111 -7.20 11.97 1.67
C ALA A 111 -6.11 11.54 2.69
N PHE A 112 -5.64 10.30 2.56
CA PHE A 112 -4.50 9.80 3.32
C PHE A 112 -3.62 8.90 2.45
N TYR A 113 -2.38 8.67 2.87
CA TYR A 113 -1.46 7.79 2.17
C TYR A 113 -1.33 6.45 2.89
N LEU A 114 -1.34 5.38 2.10
CA LEU A 114 -0.92 4.06 2.57
C LEU A 114 0.35 3.65 1.82
N THR A 115 1.21 2.93 2.52
CA THR A 115 2.36 2.25 1.95
C THR A 115 2.00 0.79 1.73
N THR A 116 2.35 0.23 0.57
CA THR A 116 2.12 -1.17 0.23
C THR A 116 3.42 -1.84 -0.18
N ASP A 117 3.67 -3.05 0.28
CA ASP A 117 4.79 -3.87 -0.19
C ASP A 117 4.46 -4.52 -1.53
N ILE A 118 5.34 -4.33 -2.50
CA ILE A 118 5.15 -4.66 -3.90
C ILE A 118 6.25 -5.63 -4.33
N ASN A 119 5.84 -6.68 -5.04
CA ASN A 119 6.72 -7.72 -5.59
C ASN A 119 6.59 -7.76 -7.12
N LEU A 120 6.95 -6.67 -7.79
CA LEU A 120 6.93 -6.54 -9.25
C LEU A 120 8.25 -5.95 -9.72
N LEU A 121 8.98 -6.67 -10.56
CA LEU A 121 10.38 -6.44 -10.97
C LEU A 121 11.42 -6.58 -9.86
N SER A 122 11.09 -6.16 -8.64
CA SER A 122 11.88 -6.28 -7.42
C SER A 122 10.91 -6.27 -6.21
N THR A 123 11.41 -6.44 -4.99
CA THR A 123 10.66 -6.14 -3.77
C THR A 123 10.96 -4.74 -3.27
N TYR A 124 9.93 -3.92 -3.08
CA TYR A 124 9.99 -2.56 -2.54
C TYR A 124 8.63 -2.14 -2.02
N SER A 125 8.59 -1.03 -1.28
CA SER A 125 7.35 -0.41 -0.85
C SER A 125 6.98 0.76 -1.77
N GLY A 126 5.69 0.88 -2.08
CA GLY A 126 5.12 1.99 -2.84
C GLY A 126 4.07 2.73 -2.04
N VAL A 127 3.94 4.04 -2.27
CA VAL A 127 2.97 4.92 -1.61
C VAL A 127 1.87 5.28 -2.59
N ARG A 128 0.60 5.20 -2.16
CA ARG A 128 -0.55 5.59 -2.97
C ARG A 128 -1.57 6.36 -2.13
N PRO A 129 -2.23 7.39 -2.70
CA PRO A 129 -3.29 8.10 -2.00
C PRO A 129 -4.58 7.27 -1.96
N TYR A 130 -5.29 7.39 -0.85
CA TYR A 130 -6.57 6.75 -0.57
C TYR A 130 -7.53 7.74 0.09
N LYS A 131 -8.80 7.38 0.05
CA LYS A 131 -9.84 7.89 0.95
C LYS A 131 -10.51 6.70 1.64
N THR A 132 -11.33 6.98 2.65
CA THR A 132 -12.31 6.02 3.16
C THR A 132 -13.46 5.96 2.16
N GLY A 133 -13.67 4.78 1.58
CA GLY A 133 -14.77 4.51 0.66
C GLY A 133 -16.12 4.54 1.37
N SER A 134 -17.20 4.55 0.60
CA SER A 134 -18.57 4.51 1.16
C SER A 134 -18.89 3.22 1.91
N ASP A 135 -18.09 2.17 1.71
CA ASP A 135 -18.16 0.90 2.43
C ASP A 135 -17.22 0.85 3.65
N GLY A 136 -16.56 1.96 3.99
CA GLY A 136 -15.59 2.06 5.07
C GLY A 136 -14.19 1.53 4.75
N MET A 137 -13.99 0.83 3.63
CA MET A 137 -12.67 0.31 3.24
C MET A 137 -11.81 1.42 2.61
N PRO A 138 -10.47 1.34 2.69
CA PRO A 138 -9.61 2.23 1.91
C PRO A 138 -9.88 2.09 0.40
N GLU A 139 -10.29 3.19 -0.23
CA GLU A 139 -10.53 3.30 -1.66
C GLU A 139 -9.37 4.09 -2.29
N PRO A 140 -8.62 3.52 -3.26
CA PRO A 140 -7.51 4.22 -3.89
C PRO A 140 -8.00 5.41 -4.72
N LEU A 141 -7.27 6.53 -4.65
CA LEU A 141 -7.54 7.74 -5.42
C LEU A 141 -6.74 7.79 -6.74
N ASP A 142 -5.77 6.90 -6.90
CA ASP A 142 -4.93 6.75 -8.08
C ASP A 142 -4.68 5.24 -8.30
N ASP A 143 -4.36 4.85 -9.53
CA ASP A 143 -3.92 3.49 -9.86
C ASP A 143 -2.44 3.30 -9.53
N TRP A 144 -1.65 4.38 -9.54
CA TRP A 144 -0.21 4.34 -9.41
C TRP A 144 0.28 4.42 -7.97
N TYR A 145 1.22 3.54 -7.64
CA TYR A 145 2.08 3.66 -6.47
C TYR A 145 3.34 4.43 -6.86
N LEU A 146 3.64 5.50 -6.12
CA LEU A 146 4.93 6.17 -6.20
C LEU A 146 5.95 5.40 -5.37
N VAL A 147 7.14 5.17 -5.92
CA VAL A 147 8.18 4.41 -5.25
C VAL A 147 9.22 5.38 -4.71
N HIS A 148 9.34 5.41 -3.39
CA HIS A 148 10.36 6.17 -2.68
C HIS A 148 11.43 5.19 -2.21
N GLY A 149 12.40 4.89 -3.08
CA GLY A 149 13.47 3.95 -2.76
C GLY A 149 14.58 3.96 -3.80
N ASP A 150 15.77 3.54 -3.37
CA ASP A 150 16.99 3.53 -4.19
C ASP A 150 17.22 2.17 -4.88
N ILE A 151 16.16 1.57 -5.43
CA ILE A 151 16.35 0.40 -6.30
C ILE A 151 16.87 0.90 -7.63
N GLU A 152 18.18 0.81 -7.79
CA GLU A 152 18.88 1.01 -9.04
C GLU A 152 19.09 -0.34 -9.75
N LEU A 153 18.62 -0.40 -10.99
CA LEU A 153 18.78 -1.52 -11.90
C LEU A 153 19.82 -1.14 -12.96
N THR A 154 20.64 -2.12 -13.37
CA THR A 154 21.56 -1.96 -14.49
C THR A 154 21.15 -2.90 -15.61
N VAL A 155 20.93 -2.37 -16.81
CA VAL A 155 20.57 -3.19 -17.97
C VAL A 155 21.72 -4.13 -18.35
N LEU A 156 21.48 -5.43 -18.36
CA LEU A 156 22.43 -6.49 -18.72
C LEU A 156 22.26 -6.95 -20.17
N THR A 157 21.08 -6.79 -20.73
CA THR A 157 20.77 -7.17 -22.11
C THR A 157 19.82 -6.11 -22.67
N PRO A 158 20.11 -5.53 -23.84
CA PRO A 158 19.23 -4.53 -24.43
C PRO A 158 17.80 -5.03 -24.59
N PHE A 159 16.83 -4.15 -24.36
CA PHE A 159 15.41 -4.42 -24.51
C PHE A 159 14.70 -3.18 -25.03
N VAL A 160 13.45 -3.34 -25.42
CA VAL A 160 12.63 -2.26 -25.98
C VAL A 160 11.64 -1.78 -24.92
N ALA A 161 11.45 -0.46 -24.83
CA ALA A 161 10.50 0.16 -23.93
C ALA A 161 9.84 1.40 -24.55
N ASP A 162 8.70 1.80 -23.98
CA ASP A 162 8.02 3.03 -24.39
C ASP A 162 8.45 4.19 -23.49
N VAL A 163 8.75 5.33 -24.08
CA VAL A 163 9.00 6.57 -23.35
C VAL A 163 7.66 7.19 -22.97
N ILE A 164 7.49 7.56 -21.70
CA ILE A 164 6.26 8.12 -21.16
C ILE A 164 6.43 9.60 -20.83
N ASN A 165 5.41 10.39 -21.16
CA ASN A 165 5.29 11.73 -20.62
C ASN A 165 4.83 11.67 -19.16
N GLU A 166 5.73 11.96 -18.21
CA GLU A 166 5.49 11.88 -16.76
C GLU A 166 4.16 12.55 -16.33
N LYS A 167 3.90 13.77 -16.84
CA LYS A 167 2.73 14.58 -16.45
C LYS A 167 1.40 14.03 -16.91
N THR A 168 1.38 13.34 -18.05
CA THR A 168 0.14 12.85 -18.66
C THR A 168 -0.02 11.33 -18.58
N GLY A 169 1.06 10.60 -18.28
CA GLY A 169 1.08 9.14 -18.26
C GLY A 169 0.94 8.49 -19.64
N ARG A 170 1.01 9.28 -20.72
CA ARG A 170 0.86 8.79 -22.10
C ARG A 170 2.21 8.50 -22.74
N VAL A 171 2.21 7.54 -23.65
CA VAL A 171 3.37 7.27 -24.50
C VAL A 171 3.72 8.51 -25.31
N LYS A 172 4.98 8.93 -25.18
CA LYS A 172 5.65 10.01 -25.92
C LYS A 172 6.34 9.44 -27.16
N GLU A 173 6.96 8.27 -27.04
CA GLU A 173 7.67 7.56 -28.11
C GLU A 173 7.58 6.05 -27.84
N GLU A 174 7.21 5.27 -28.85
CA GLU A 174 7.06 3.81 -28.75
C GLU A 174 8.34 3.12 -29.20
N GLY A 175 8.67 2.00 -28.57
CA GLY A 175 9.64 1.06 -29.12
C GLY A 175 11.09 1.54 -29.11
N VAL A 176 11.51 2.24 -28.06
CA VAL A 176 12.88 2.76 -27.91
C VAL A 176 13.80 1.67 -27.36
N ASP A 177 14.97 1.50 -27.99
CA ASP A 177 16.01 0.60 -27.52
C ASP A 177 16.68 1.16 -26.25
N ILE A 178 16.67 0.36 -25.19
CA ILE A 178 17.38 0.62 -23.95
C ILE A 178 18.66 -0.21 -23.94
N GLU A 179 19.79 0.48 -24.00
CA GLU A 179 21.10 -0.13 -24.19
C GLU A 179 21.64 -0.83 -22.93
N GLU A 180 22.56 -1.78 -23.13
CA GLU A 180 23.30 -2.42 -22.04
C GLU A 180 24.08 -1.38 -21.24
N GLY A 181 24.06 -1.51 -19.92
CA GLY A 181 24.74 -0.61 -18.99
C GLY A 181 23.91 0.59 -18.53
N THR A 182 22.76 0.88 -19.17
CA THR A 182 21.87 1.95 -18.71
C THR A 182 21.42 1.73 -17.26
N LYS A 183 21.47 2.79 -16.46
CA LYS A 183 20.96 2.79 -15.08
C LYS A 183 19.51 3.24 -15.04
N LEU A 184 18.69 2.49 -14.32
CA LEU A 184 17.26 2.70 -14.20
C LEU A 184 16.86 2.69 -12.73
N LYS A 185 15.95 3.59 -12.33
CA LYS A 185 15.35 3.58 -10.99
C LYS A 185 13.86 3.36 -11.08
N ILE A 186 13.28 2.59 -10.16
CA ILE A 186 11.82 2.40 -10.11
C ILE A 186 11.17 3.73 -9.69
N PHE A 187 10.29 4.25 -10.55
CA PHE A 187 9.61 5.53 -10.31
C PHE A 187 8.17 5.32 -9.80
N ARG A 188 7.38 4.52 -10.52
CA ARG A 188 6.02 4.16 -10.12
C ARG A 188 5.56 2.85 -10.73
N THR A 189 4.51 2.26 -10.19
CA THR A 189 3.95 1.00 -10.68
C THR A 189 2.44 0.89 -10.39
N ASP A 190 1.73 0.08 -11.16
CA ASP A 190 0.36 -0.35 -10.85
C ASP A 190 0.31 -1.53 -9.85
N ALA A 191 1.49 -1.99 -9.40
CA ALA A 191 1.73 -3.16 -8.56
C ALA A 191 1.22 -4.49 -9.13
N LYS A 192 0.94 -4.56 -10.43
CA LYS A 192 0.38 -5.75 -11.10
C LYS A 192 1.21 -6.20 -12.31
N SER A 193 1.46 -5.27 -13.22
CA SER A 193 2.02 -5.59 -14.54
C SER A 193 2.81 -4.45 -15.16
N ILE A 194 2.73 -3.23 -14.64
CA ILE A 194 3.39 -2.08 -15.25
C ILE A 194 4.37 -1.46 -14.27
N VAL A 195 5.61 -1.23 -14.74
CA VAL A 195 6.63 -0.48 -14.00
C VAL A 195 7.11 0.66 -14.88
N ASP A 196 6.98 1.88 -14.38
CA ASP A 196 7.64 3.05 -14.95
C ASP A 196 8.99 3.22 -14.26
N LEU A 197 10.05 3.26 -15.07
CA LEU A 197 11.44 3.42 -14.66
C LEU A 197 11.95 4.79 -15.09
N LYS A 198 12.81 5.40 -14.28
CA LYS A 198 13.48 6.66 -14.59
C LYS A 198 14.93 6.40 -14.99
N THR A 199 15.37 6.98 -16.10
CA THR A 199 16.76 6.96 -16.58
C THR A 199 17.62 8.01 -15.87
N GLU A 200 18.94 7.99 -16.09
CA GLU A 200 19.87 9.01 -15.56
C GLU A 200 19.58 10.42 -16.10
N ASP A 201 18.99 10.52 -17.29
CA ASP A 201 18.61 11.78 -17.93
C ASP A 201 17.18 12.24 -17.53
N ASP A 202 16.63 11.68 -16.45
CA ASP A 202 15.27 11.94 -15.95
C ASP A 202 14.13 11.56 -16.91
N GLU A 203 14.41 10.79 -17.97
CA GLU A 203 13.37 10.28 -18.86
C GLU A 203 12.64 9.10 -18.21
N ILE A 204 11.31 9.03 -18.38
CA ILE A 204 10.50 7.93 -17.88
C ILE A 204 10.26 6.94 -19.00
N ILE A 205 10.62 5.68 -18.78
CA ILE A 205 10.29 4.56 -19.66
C ILE A 205 9.29 3.63 -18.98
N ARG A 206 8.47 2.94 -19.75
CA ARG A 206 7.49 1.96 -19.27
C ARG A 206 7.83 0.58 -19.78
N ILE A 207 7.75 -0.38 -18.86
CA ILE A 207 7.81 -1.80 -19.17
C ILE A 207 6.55 -2.51 -18.68
N GLU A 208 6.09 -3.47 -19.47
CA GLU A 208 5.08 -4.44 -19.06
C GLU A 208 5.79 -5.71 -18.59
N VAL A 209 5.48 -6.11 -17.36
CA VAL A 209 6.04 -7.28 -16.70
C VAL A 209 4.97 -8.35 -16.65
N ASP A 210 5.22 -9.43 -17.37
CA ASP A 210 4.40 -10.63 -17.32
C ASP A 210 4.65 -11.37 -16.01
N THR A 211 3.59 -11.55 -15.23
CA THR A 211 3.59 -12.39 -14.03
C THR A 211 2.70 -13.61 -14.24
N VAL A 212 3.23 -14.81 -13.97
CA VAL A 212 2.40 -16.02 -13.94
C VAL A 212 1.63 -16.11 -12.62
N SER A 213 0.59 -16.96 -12.55
CA SER A 213 -0.12 -17.26 -11.30
C SER A 213 0.86 -17.72 -10.22
N GLY A 214 1.05 -16.90 -9.18
CA GLY A 214 2.06 -17.11 -8.14
C GLY A 214 3.23 -16.11 -8.17
N GLY A 215 3.23 -15.17 -9.12
CA GLY A 215 4.16 -14.01 -9.15
C GLY A 215 5.57 -14.32 -9.64
N TRP A 216 5.88 -15.58 -9.97
CA TRP A 216 7.21 -16.01 -10.41
C TRP A 216 7.17 -17.20 -11.39
N PRO A 217 7.99 -17.22 -12.45
CA PRO A 217 8.94 -16.18 -12.87
C PRO A 217 8.26 -14.93 -13.40
N GLN A 218 8.99 -13.82 -13.39
CA GLN A 218 8.59 -12.58 -14.05
C GLN A 218 9.40 -12.40 -15.34
N THR A 219 8.73 -11.96 -16.40
CA THR A 219 9.37 -11.77 -17.71
C THR A 219 8.95 -10.46 -18.36
N ILE A 220 9.79 -9.96 -19.26
CA ILE A 220 9.48 -8.87 -20.20
C ILE A 220 9.74 -9.45 -21.59
N ASP A 221 8.72 -9.46 -22.44
CA ASP A 221 8.75 -10.09 -23.77
C ASP A 221 9.28 -11.54 -23.74
N GLY A 222 8.86 -12.30 -22.72
CA GLY A 222 9.29 -13.69 -22.49
C GLY A 222 10.74 -13.85 -21.99
N THR A 223 11.49 -12.77 -21.82
CA THR A 223 12.84 -12.79 -21.23
C THR A 223 12.76 -12.58 -19.72
N ARG A 224 13.41 -13.45 -18.97
CA ARG A 224 13.48 -13.36 -17.50
C ARG A 224 14.13 -12.06 -17.05
N ILE A 225 13.52 -11.39 -16.07
CA ILE A 225 14.01 -10.10 -15.55
C ILE A 225 15.44 -10.19 -15.01
N GLU A 226 15.86 -11.34 -14.48
CA GLU A 226 17.23 -11.55 -13.96
C GLU A 226 18.27 -11.69 -15.07
N LYS A 227 17.85 -11.83 -16.33
CA LYS A 227 18.74 -11.73 -17.50
C LYS A 227 18.79 -10.32 -18.06
N LEU A 228 17.75 -9.52 -17.83
CA LEU A 228 17.63 -8.17 -18.33
C LEU A 228 18.29 -7.15 -17.39
N PHE A 229 18.26 -7.40 -16.07
CA PHE A 229 18.72 -6.44 -15.09
C PHE A 229 19.60 -7.08 -14.01
N ASP A 230 20.65 -6.36 -13.62
CA ASP A 230 21.34 -6.49 -12.34
C ASP A 230 20.74 -5.51 -11.32
N GLY A 231 20.92 -5.77 -10.03
CA GLY A 231 20.43 -4.91 -8.94
C GLY A 231 19.03 -5.26 -8.42
N ILE A 232 18.34 -6.24 -9.00
CA ILE A 232 17.05 -6.75 -8.49
C ILE A 232 17.25 -7.34 -7.09
N ARG A 233 16.34 -7.00 -6.17
CA ARG A 233 16.34 -7.52 -4.79
C ARG A 233 14.95 -8.04 -4.44
N PHE A 234 14.87 -9.31 -4.07
CA PHE A 234 13.63 -9.88 -3.51
C PHE A 234 13.76 -10.04 -2.00
N ALA A 235 12.75 -9.60 -1.26
CA ALA A 235 12.62 -9.94 0.16
C ALA A 235 11.97 -11.33 0.30
N GLY A 236 12.34 -12.06 1.35
CA GLY A 236 11.81 -13.38 1.68
C GLY A 236 11.39 -13.48 3.13
#